data_AF-A0A7W9TED8-F1
#
_entry.id   AF-A0A7W9TED8-F1
#
_cell.length_a   1.000
_cell.length_b   1.000
_cell.length_c   1.000
_cell.angle_alpha   90.00
_cell.angle_beta   90.00
_cell.angle_gamma   90.00
#
_symmetry.space_group_name_H-M   'P 1'
#
loop_
_entity.id
_entity.type
_entity.pdbx_description
1 polymer ?
#
loop_
_entity_poly.entity_id
_entity_poly.type
_entity_poly.pdbx_seq_one_letter_code
_entity_poly.pdbx_strand_id
1 'polypeptide(L)'
;MAVPTPHGVPDHPTAPPQVPPELAELLRANLAAVADEVEEEVRRQVPEYARPADGTYLRNLRSGVVQALTLFVDHIADPRDDAGAIAATYYELGRGEALEGRSLDALQSALRVGGLCAWRQMGRTAEELGLDSTVVAALGELAFRTVHEVAQAAASGYAEAQLRSSDELERRRKRLLDLLLEDGPVALEAVQDLAHSARWPVPRTVAVVALAAAPDRREEDRPLAAAGALVDMGSRPPRMLVPDPEGAGGIGGRAFTLALRGRPAAIGPAVAVTEAAQSLRLATRALGLMGRGVLPRQGVVRCSEHLSTLLLHGDEPLLERLQARVLAPLDTVSAGQRDRLAETLLAWLLSGSNVPDVAARLHIHPQTVRYRLRQLEKLFGDALHDPETRLDLILALRAESLHTRQN
;
A
#
# COMPACT_ATOMS: atom_id res chain seq x y z
N MET A 1 -64.93 26.53 37.87
CA MET A 1 -64.37 25.15 37.94
C MET A 1 -62.96 25.28 38.47
N ALA A 2 -62.71 24.72 39.65
CA ALA A 2 -61.51 24.91 40.44
C ALA A 2 -60.32 24.09 39.88
N VAL A 3 -59.15 24.69 39.98
CA VAL A 3 -57.83 24.14 39.64
C VAL A 3 -57.48 22.96 40.56
N PRO A 4 -56.97 21.84 40.04
CA PRO A 4 -56.19 20.90 40.84
C PRO A 4 -54.70 21.26 40.76
N THR A 5 -54.13 21.43 41.95
CA THR A 5 -52.70 21.54 42.24
C THR A 5 -51.90 20.33 41.72
N PRO A 6 -50.65 20.50 41.28
CA PRO A 6 -49.79 19.40 40.87
C PRO A 6 -49.30 18.62 42.10
N HIS A 7 -49.47 17.31 42.10
CA HIS A 7 -48.76 16.43 43.03
C HIS A 7 -47.27 16.48 42.71
N GLY A 8 -46.48 16.79 43.74
CA GLY A 8 -45.03 16.95 43.64
C GLY A 8 -44.35 15.75 43.02
N VAL A 9 -43.44 16.04 42.11
CA VAL A 9 -42.34 15.15 41.72
C VAL A 9 -41.50 14.91 43.00
N PRO A 10 -41.22 13.67 43.41
CA PRO A 10 -40.19 13.44 44.42
C PRO A 10 -38.83 13.82 43.82
N ASP A 11 -38.32 14.92 44.33
CA ASP A 11 -37.00 15.46 44.06
C ASP A 11 -35.98 14.70 44.94
N HIS A 12 -35.25 13.76 44.34
CA HIS A 12 -33.93 13.33 44.81
C HIS A 12 -33.14 12.76 43.62
N PRO A 13 -32.13 13.47 43.07
CA PRO A 13 -30.98 12.78 42.52
C PRO A 13 -30.25 12.19 43.73
N THR A 14 -30.60 10.96 44.13
CA THR A 14 -29.76 10.19 45.04
C THR A 14 -28.38 10.12 44.41
N ALA A 15 -27.40 10.73 45.09
CA ALA A 15 -25.99 10.49 44.77
C ALA A 15 -25.79 8.97 44.64
N PRO A 16 -25.04 8.50 43.63
CA PRO A 16 -24.87 7.07 43.43
C PRO A 16 -24.42 6.45 44.76
N PRO A 17 -25.04 5.33 45.19
CA PRO A 17 -24.71 4.67 46.44
C PRO A 17 -23.19 4.46 46.49
N GLN A 18 -22.55 5.09 47.46
CA GLN A 18 -21.11 4.98 47.63
C GLN A 18 -20.81 3.63 48.25
N VAL A 19 -19.88 2.91 47.63
CA VAL A 19 -19.40 1.63 48.16
C VAL A 19 -18.72 1.89 49.50
N PRO A 20 -19.03 1.15 50.58
CA PRO A 20 -18.39 1.35 51.87
C PRO A 20 -16.87 1.12 51.78
N PRO A 21 -16.02 2.03 52.31
CA PRO A 21 -14.56 1.86 52.27
C PRO A 21 -14.07 0.62 53.03
N GLU A 22 -14.84 0.15 54.02
CA GLU A 22 -14.62 -1.11 54.75
C GLU A 22 -14.63 -2.34 53.82
N LEU A 23 -15.41 -2.30 52.73
CA LEU A 23 -15.41 -3.36 51.73
C LEU A 23 -14.11 -3.39 50.92
N ALA A 24 -13.50 -2.23 50.65
CA ALA A 24 -12.22 -2.18 49.94
C ALA A 24 -11.10 -2.82 50.78
N GLU A 25 -11.08 -2.62 52.10
CA GLU A 25 -10.09 -3.27 52.98
C GLU A 25 -10.23 -4.80 52.99
N LEU A 26 -11.46 -5.30 53.05
CA LEU A 26 -11.76 -6.73 52.96
C LEU A 26 -11.38 -7.33 51.61
N LEU A 27 -11.66 -6.63 50.51
CA LEU A 27 -11.25 -7.05 49.17
C LEU A 27 -9.73 -7.03 49.00
N ARG A 28 -9.01 -6.04 49.58
CA ARG A 28 -7.53 -6.03 49.60
C ARG A 28 -6.97 -7.23 50.36
N ALA A 29 -7.56 -7.62 51.49
CA ALA A 29 -7.09 -8.75 52.28
C ALA A 29 -7.16 -10.08 51.50
N ASN A 30 -8.16 -10.24 50.62
CA ASN A 30 -8.37 -11.45 49.82
C ASN A 30 -7.79 -11.38 48.40
N LEU A 31 -7.18 -10.26 48.02
CA LEU A 31 -6.76 -9.97 46.64
C LEU A 31 -5.81 -11.03 46.07
N ALA A 32 -4.84 -11.49 46.86
CA ALA A 32 -3.89 -12.51 46.42
C ALA A 32 -4.56 -13.84 46.05
N ALA A 33 -5.55 -14.26 46.84
CA ALA A 33 -6.30 -15.50 46.59
C ALA A 33 -7.20 -15.36 45.35
N VAL A 34 -7.87 -14.21 45.20
CA VAL A 34 -8.68 -13.92 44.00
C VAL A 34 -7.80 -13.86 42.75
N ALA A 35 -6.59 -13.31 42.85
CA ALA A 35 -5.64 -13.27 41.74
C ALA A 35 -5.21 -14.68 41.30
N ASP A 36 -4.96 -15.58 42.24
CA ASP A 36 -4.63 -16.99 41.95
C ASP A 36 -5.75 -17.70 41.20
N GLU A 37 -7.00 -17.51 41.63
CA GLU A 37 -8.16 -18.10 40.97
C GLU A 37 -8.41 -17.50 39.57
N VAL A 38 -8.27 -16.18 39.44
CA VAL A 38 -8.43 -15.50 38.15
C VAL A 38 -7.36 -15.97 37.15
N GLU A 39 -6.10 -16.10 37.58
CA GLU A 39 -5.01 -16.62 36.76
C GLU A 39 -5.34 -18.04 36.27
N GLU A 40 -5.76 -18.92 37.18
CA GLU A 40 -6.11 -20.30 36.85
C GLU A 40 -7.30 -20.38 35.88
N GLU A 41 -8.33 -19.56 36.09
CA GLU A 41 -9.52 -19.54 35.25
C GLU A 41 -9.23 -18.98 33.85
N VAL A 42 -8.43 -17.92 33.74
CA VAL A 42 -7.97 -17.38 32.45
C VAL A 42 -7.18 -18.43 31.68
N ARG A 43 -6.26 -19.13 32.35
CA ARG A 43 -5.49 -20.22 31.74
C ARG A 43 -6.37 -21.37 31.26
N ARG A 44 -7.41 -21.71 32.02
CA ARG A 44 -8.35 -22.78 31.66
C ARG A 44 -9.19 -22.44 30.44
N GLN A 45 -9.60 -21.17 30.30
CA GLN A 45 -10.55 -20.75 29.27
C GLN A 45 -9.91 -20.13 28.03
N VAL A 46 -8.67 -19.63 28.10
CA VAL A 46 -8.00 -18.93 26.99
C VAL A 46 -6.75 -19.71 26.55
N PRO A 47 -6.82 -20.47 25.43
CA PRO A 47 -5.74 -21.36 24.98
C PRO A 47 -4.38 -20.67 24.79
N GLU A 48 -4.38 -19.40 24.38
CA GLU A 48 -3.17 -18.59 24.21
C GLU A 48 -2.40 -18.39 25.52
N TYR A 49 -3.10 -18.36 26.65
CA TYR A 49 -2.53 -18.27 28.00
C TYR A 49 -2.32 -19.65 28.65
N ALA A 50 -2.79 -20.74 28.01
CA ALA A 50 -2.65 -22.13 28.46
C ALA A 50 -1.35 -22.81 28.03
N ARG A 51 -0.49 -22.13 27.26
CA ARG A 51 0.70 -22.72 26.65
C ARG A 51 1.72 -23.15 27.73
N PRO A 52 2.30 -24.37 27.64
CA PRO A 52 3.35 -24.78 28.55
C PRO A 52 4.72 -24.25 28.07
N ALA A 53 5.15 -23.07 28.53
CA ALA A 53 6.59 -22.71 28.62
C ALA A 53 6.82 -21.32 29.26
N ASP A 54 7.92 -21.23 30.01
CA ASP A 54 8.50 -20.10 30.75
C ASP A 54 7.80 -19.66 32.04
N GLY A 55 8.41 -20.01 33.18
CA GLY A 55 7.99 -19.48 34.49
C GLY A 55 8.02 -17.94 34.59
N THR A 56 8.69 -17.25 33.66
CA THR A 56 8.65 -15.80 33.51
C THR A 56 7.31 -15.31 32.98
N TYR A 57 6.69 -16.05 32.05
CA TYR A 57 5.38 -15.75 31.50
C TYR A 57 4.27 -15.88 32.56
N LEU A 58 4.30 -16.96 33.33
CA LEU A 58 3.38 -17.19 34.46
C LEU A 58 3.49 -16.08 35.51
N ARG A 59 4.72 -15.68 35.87
CA ARG A 59 4.94 -14.55 36.79
C ARG A 59 4.41 -13.23 36.25
N ASN A 60 4.57 -12.97 34.94
CA ASN A 60 4.07 -11.75 34.31
C ASN A 60 2.53 -11.72 34.26
N LEU A 61 1.89 -12.84 33.93
CA LEU A 61 0.43 -12.95 33.94
C LEU A 61 -0.13 -12.72 35.35
N ARG A 62 0.42 -13.41 36.36
CA ARG A 62 0.04 -13.22 37.76
C ARG A 62 0.22 -11.78 38.21
N SER A 63 1.37 -11.18 37.91
CA SER A 63 1.64 -9.79 38.25
C SER A 63 0.64 -8.83 37.60
N GLY A 64 0.25 -9.09 36.36
CA GLY A 64 -0.78 -8.32 35.66
C GLY A 64 -2.16 -8.46 36.29
N VAL A 65 -2.56 -9.68 36.69
CA VAL A 65 -3.84 -9.93 37.39
C VAL A 65 -3.87 -9.27 38.76
N VAL A 66 -2.78 -9.36 39.54
CA VAL A 66 -2.67 -8.69 40.85
C VAL A 66 -2.79 -7.18 40.68
N GLN A 67 -2.05 -6.60 39.72
CA GLN A 67 -2.11 -5.16 39.47
C GLN A 67 -3.51 -4.70 39.03
N ALA A 68 -4.17 -5.47 38.17
CA ALA A 68 -5.54 -5.25 37.72
C ALA A 68 -6.55 -5.21 38.89
N LEU A 69 -6.47 -6.19 39.79
CA LEU A 69 -7.37 -6.27 40.95
C LEU A 69 -7.06 -5.17 41.97
N THR A 70 -5.80 -4.83 42.19
CA THR A 70 -5.39 -3.75 43.10
C THR A 70 -5.98 -2.43 42.65
N LEU A 71 -5.80 -2.11 41.37
CA LEU A 71 -6.37 -0.91 40.75
C LEU A 71 -7.89 -0.84 40.87
N PHE A 72 -8.60 -1.96 40.71
CA PHE A 72 -10.05 -2.00 40.88
C PHE A 72 -10.49 -1.78 42.34
N VAL A 73 -9.78 -2.39 43.30
CA VAL A 73 -10.06 -2.20 44.74
C VAL A 73 -9.73 -0.76 45.19
N ASP A 74 -8.69 -0.17 44.64
CA ASP A 74 -8.35 1.24 44.88
C ASP A 74 -9.40 2.17 44.27
N HIS A 75 -9.96 1.84 43.10
CA HIS A 75 -11.08 2.57 42.51
C HIS A 75 -12.38 2.47 43.33
N ILE A 76 -12.61 1.35 44.02
CA ILE A 76 -13.70 1.22 44.99
C ILE A 76 -13.48 2.16 46.20
N ALA A 77 -12.23 2.27 46.67
CA ALA A 77 -11.87 3.09 47.81
C ALA A 77 -11.90 4.60 47.49
N ASP A 78 -11.49 5.01 46.28
CA ASP A 78 -11.55 6.39 45.80
C ASP A 78 -12.03 6.48 44.34
N PRO A 79 -13.33 6.75 44.11
CA PRO A 79 -13.90 6.86 42.77
C PRO A 79 -13.44 8.09 41.97
N ARG A 80 -12.76 9.08 42.60
CA ARG A 80 -12.56 10.41 42.00
C ARG A 80 -11.19 10.64 41.35
N ASP A 81 -10.17 9.82 41.61
CA ASP A 81 -8.78 10.14 41.19
C ASP A 81 -8.08 9.14 40.25
N ASP A 82 -8.58 7.90 40.08
CA ASP A 82 -7.74 6.82 39.53
C ASP A 82 -8.12 6.25 38.14
N ALA A 83 -9.24 6.68 37.54
CA ALA A 83 -9.69 6.15 36.25
C ALA A 83 -8.64 6.32 35.12
N GLY A 84 -7.85 7.40 35.17
CA GLY A 84 -6.77 7.66 34.21
C GLY A 84 -5.57 6.72 34.35
N ALA A 85 -5.18 6.37 35.58
CA ALA A 85 -4.05 5.47 35.84
C ALA A 85 -4.37 4.02 35.45
N ILE A 86 -5.62 3.61 35.69
CA ILE A 86 -6.14 2.31 35.25
C ILE A 86 -6.10 2.23 33.72
N ALA A 87 -6.71 3.20 33.02
CA ALA A 87 -6.69 3.23 31.56
C ALA A 87 -5.26 3.23 30.99
N ALA A 88 -4.33 3.99 31.58
CA ALA A 88 -2.93 4.02 31.14
C ALA A 88 -2.23 2.66 31.27
N THR A 89 -2.46 1.93 32.36
CA THR A 89 -1.88 0.60 32.58
C THR A 89 -2.34 -0.40 31.52
N TYR A 90 -3.64 -0.43 31.21
CA TYR A 90 -4.17 -1.34 30.22
C TYR A 90 -3.87 -0.92 28.78
N TYR A 91 -3.74 0.38 28.51
CA TYR A 91 -3.18 0.88 27.26
C TYR A 91 -1.77 0.34 27.03
N GLU A 92 -0.89 0.39 28.04
CA GLU A 92 0.46 -0.15 27.97
C GLU A 92 0.49 -1.68 27.81
N LEU A 93 -0.44 -2.39 28.46
CA LEU A 93 -0.61 -3.83 28.28
C LEU A 93 -0.98 -4.17 26.82
N GLY A 94 -1.97 -3.49 26.25
CA GLY A 94 -2.38 -3.67 24.86
C GLY A 94 -1.25 -3.36 23.86
N ARG A 95 -0.45 -2.32 24.15
CA ARG A 95 0.76 -1.97 23.38
C ARG A 95 1.80 -3.09 23.44
N GLY A 96 2.06 -3.66 24.61
CA GLY A 96 2.97 -4.78 24.80
C GLY A 96 2.54 -6.04 24.04
N GLU A 97 1.26 -6.39 24.10
CA GLU A 97 0.69 -7.54 23.37
C GLU A 97 0.88 -7.42 21.85
N ALA A 98 0.68 -6.22 21.29
CA ALA A 98 0.91 -5.95 19.87
C ALA A 98 2.39 -6.09 19.48
N LEU A 99 3.32 -5.59 20.31
CA LEU A 99 4.76 -5.69 20.07
C LEU A 99 5.25 -7.15 20.12
N GLU A 100 4.65 -7.97 20.97
CA GLU A 100 4.94 -9.39 21.08
C GLU A 100 4.18 -10.25 20.05
N GLY A 101 3.39 -9.62 19.16
CA GLY A 101 2.68 -10.29 18.07
C GLY A 101 1.50 -11.15 18.51
N ARG A 102 0.94 -10.87 19.69
CA ARG A 102 -0.19 -11.61 20.27
C ARG A 102 -1.55 -11.05 19.82
N SER A 103 -2.60 -11.82 20.09
CA SER A 103 -3.96 -11.53 19.64
C SER A 103 -4.67 -10.58 20.61
N LEU A 104 -5.24 -9.49 20.07
CA LEU A 104 -6.12 -8.61 20.84
C LEU A 104 -7.37 -9.36 21.37
N ASP A 105 -7.89 -10.31 20.59
CA ASP A 105 -9.06 -11.10 20.98
C ASP A 105 -8.76 -12.02 22.18
N ALA A 106 -7.55 -12.56 22.25
CA ALA A 106 -7.08 -13.33 23.40
C ALA A 106 -6.98 -12.46 24.65
N LEU A 107 -6.41 -11.26 24.53
CA LEU A 107 -6.35 -10.28 25.62
C LEU A 107 -7.75 -9.89 26.11
N GLN A 108 -8.67 -9.55 25.21
CA GLN A 108 -10.04 -9.19 25.57
C GLN A 108 -10.80 -10.36 26.20
N SER A 109 -10.57 -11.59 25.72
CA SER A 109 -11.11 -12.81 26.33
C SER A 109 -10.58 -13.00 27.75
N ALA A 110 -9.29 -12.80 27.98
CA ALA A 110 -8.68 -12.87 29.32
C ALA A 110 -9.27 -11.82 30.27
N LEU A 111 -9.41 -10.56 29.82
CA LEU A 111 -10.04 -9.49 30.60
C LEU A 111 -11.50 -9.83 30.97
N ARG A 112 -12.27 -10.35 30.00
CA ARG A 112 -13.66 -10.75 30.23
C ARG A 112 -13.77 -11.92 31.21
N VAL A 113 -12.95 -12.96 31.06
CA VAL A 113 -12.94 -14.14 31.94
C VAL A 113 -12.51 -13.74 33.35
N GLY A 114 -11.43 -12.94 33.48
CA GLY A 114 -10.94 -12.46 34.76
C GLY A 114 -11.95 -11.56 35.47
N GLY A 115 -12.57 -10.62 34.76
CA GLY A 115 -13.64 -9.76 35.31
C GLY A 115 -14.85 -10.57 35.79
N LEU A 116 -15.29 -11.60 35.04
CA LEU A 116 -16.38 -12.49 35.46
C LEU A 116 -16.02 -13.36 36.67
N CYS A 117 -14.76 -13.75 36.81
CA CYS A 117 -14.28 -14.51 37.97
C CYS A 117 -14.22 -13.61 39.22
N ALA A 118 -13.65 -12.42 39.09
CA ALA A 118 -13.62 -11.41 40.16
C ALA A 118 -15.04 -11.01 40.60
N TRP A 119 -15.97 -10.82 39.67
CA TRP A 119 -17.38 -10.56 39.96
C TRP A 119 -18.04 -11.67 40.78
N ARG A 120 -17.82 -12.95 40.41
CA ARG A 120 -18.35 -14.10 41.14
C ARG A 120 -17.84 -14.13 42.59
N GLN A 121 -16.58 -13.76 42.81
CA GLN A 121 -16.01 -13.72 44.15
C GLN A 121 -16.53 -12.54 44.98
N MET A 122 -16.62 -11.36 44.39
CA MET A 122 -17.25 -10.20 45.06
C MET A 122 -18.70 -10.49 45.46
N GLY A 123 -19.47 -11.17 44.61
CA GLY A 123 -20.85 -11.58 44.92
C GLY A 123 -20.93 -12.45 46.18
N ARG A 124 -20.03 -13.45 46.32
CA ARG A 124 -19.97 -14.30 47.51
C ARG A 124 -19.59 -13.51 48.77
N THR A 125 -18.57 -12.65 48.68
CA THR A 125 -18.17 -11.80 49.81
C THR A 125 -19.29 -10.84 50.22
N ALA A 126 -20.05 -10.29 49.26
CA ALA A 126 -21.18 -9.42 49.55
C ALA A 126 -22.34 -10.17 50.25
N GLU A 127 -22.61 -11.42 49.85
CA GLU A 127 -23.59 -12.29 50.51
C GLU A 127 -23.17 -12.64 51.94
N GLU A 128 -21.91 -13.00 52.17
CA GLU A 128 -21.36 -13.32 53.50
C GLU A 128 -21.45 -12.15 54.49
N LEU A 129 -21.30 -10.93 53.98
CA LEU A 129 -21.40 -9.69 54.76
C LEU A 129 -22.84 -9.17 54.90
N GLY A 130 -23.81 -9.80 54.23
CA GLY A 130 -25.22 -9.39 54.26
C GLY A 130 -25.46 -7.99 53.67
N LEU A 131 -24.70 -7.61 52.64
CA LEU A 131 -24.83 -6.30 51.99
C LEU A 131 -26.20 -6.13 51.31
N ASP A 132 -26.72 -4.91 51.33
CA ASP A 132 -27.99 -4.60 50.67
C ASP A 132 -27.88 -4.73 49.14
N SER A 133 -29.00 -5.10 48.51
CA SER A 133 -29.15 -5.26 47.07
C SER A 133 -28.75 -4.02 46.27
N THR A 134 -28.92 -2.82 46.83
CA THR A 134 -28.52 -1.56 46.19
C THR A 134 -27.00 -1.40 46.09
N VAL A 135 -26.26 -1.87 47.10
CA VAL A 135 -24.79 -1.84 47.12
C VAL A 135 -24.22 -2.87 46.14
N VAL A 136 -24.83 -4.07 46.07
CA VAL A 136 -24.43 -5.11 45.10
C VAL A 136 -24.67 -4.65 43.66
N ALA A 137 -25.80 -3.98 43.39
CA ALA A 137 -26.07 -3.42 42.07
C ALA A 137 -25.06 -2.35 41.66
N ALA A 138 -24.68 -1.47 42.58
CA ALA A 138 -23.68 -0.41 42.36
C ALA A 138 -22.28 -0.97 42.09
N LEU A 139 -21.87 -1.99 42.84
CA LEU A 139 -20.63 -2.73 42.62
C LEU A 139 -20.60 -3.41 41.26
N GLY A 140 -21.73 -4.01 40.85
CA GLY A 140 -21.87 -4.63 39.53
C GLY A 140 -21.72 -3.62 38.41
N GLU A 141 -22.39 -2.48 38.51
CA GLU A 141 -22.28 -1.41 37.52
C GLU A 141 -20.85 -0.88 37.43
N LEU A 142 -20.18 -0.69 38.56
CA LEU A 142 -18.78 -0.29 38.62
C LEU A 142 -17.86 -1.32 37.94
N ALA A 143 -18.01 -2.60 38.29
CA ALA A 143 -17.22 -3.69 37.71
C ALA A 143 -17.41 -3.78 36.18
N PHE A 144 -18.65 -3.73 35.69
CA PHE A 144 -18.91 -3.75 34.24
C PHE A 144 -18.31 -2.54 33.53
N ARG A 145 -18.43 -1.35 34.13
CA ARG A 145 -17.85 -0.12 33.58
C ARG A 145 -16.32 -0.21 33.52
N THR A 146 -15.68 -0.62 34.61
CA THR A 146 -14.22 -0.78 34.64
C THR A 146 -13.75 -1.82 33.63
N VAL A 147 -14.39 -3.00 33.55
CA VAL A 147 -14.03 -4.03 32.55
C VAL A 147 -14.16 -3.50 31.12
N HIS A 148 -15.16 -2.67 30.83
CA HIS A 148 -15.31 -2.04 29.53
C HIS A 148 -14.21 -1.02 29.24
N GLU A 149 -13.91 -0.14 30.19
CA GLU A 149 -12.88 0.90 30.08
C GLU A 149 -11.48 0.30 29.87
N VAL A 150 -11.12 -0.74 30.64
CA VAL A 150 -9.83 -1.42 30.50
C VAL A 150 -9.70 -2.13 29.16
N ALA A 151 -10.77 -2.74 28.66
CA ALA A 151 -10.78 -3.38 27.35
C ALA A 151 -10.63 -2.37 26.20
N GLN A 152 -11.26 -1.20 26.31
CA GLN A 152 -11.10 -0.11 25.34
C GLN A 152 -9.69 0.48 25.36
N ALA A 153 -9.12 0.71 26.55
CA ALA A 153 -7.77 1.23 26.70
C ALA A 153 -6.74 0.27 26.08
N ALA A 154 -6.86 -1.02 26.38
CA ALA A 154 -6.01 -2.05 25.79
C ALA A 154 -6.16 -2.15 24.27
N ALA A 155 -7.39 -2.11 23.74
CA ALA A 155 -7.61 -2.08 22.30
C ALA A 155 -6.98 -0.85 21.62
N SER A 156 -7.01 0.32 22.28
CA SER A 156 -6.41 1.55 21.78
C SER A 156 -4.88 1.45 21.72
N GLY A 157 -4.25 0.98 22.80
CA GLY A 157 -2.79 0.78 22.84
C GLY A 157 -2.31 -0.27 21.85
N TYR A 158 -3.07 -1.35 21.66
CA TYR A 158 -2.81 -2.38 20.66
C TYR A 158 -2.89 -1.80 19.23
N ALA A 159 -3.97 -1.09 18.92
CA ALA A 159 -4.19 -0.49 17.60
C ALA A 159 -3.09 0.52 17.25
N GLU A 160 -2.68 1.37 18.19
CA GLU A 160 -1.60 2.33 17.98
C GLU A 160 -0.25 1.64 17.72
N ALA A 161 0.09 0.62 18.50
CA ALA A 161 1.33 -0.14 18.32
C ALA A 161 1.37 -0.84 16.96
N GLN A 162 0.24 -1.42 16.53
CA GLN A 162 0.11 -2.04 15.22
C GLN A 162 0.28 -1.02 14.08
N LEU A 163 -0.37 0.14 14.18
CA LEU A 163 -0.22 1.22 13.20
C LEU A 163 1.23 1.67 13.10
N ARG A 164 1.90 1.93 14.23
CA ARG A 164 3.32 2.31 14.25
C ARG A 164 4.23 1.25 13.61
N SER A 165 4.00 -0.02 13.91
CA SER A 165 4.76 -1.14 13.33
C SER A 165 4.57 -1.24 11.82
N SER A 166 3.33 -1.08 11.36
CA SER A 166 2.98 -1.03 9.93
C SER A 166 3.66 0.15 9.24
N ASP A 167 3.57 1.36 9.81
CA ASP A 167 4.19 2.58 9.28
C ASP A 167 5.71 2.46 9.18
N GLU A 168 6.35 1.88 10.20
CA GLU A 168 7.79 1.63 10.15
C GLU A 168 8.17 0.64 9.04
N LEU A 169 7.38 -0.41 8.84
CA LEU A 169 7.61 -1.37 7.77
C LEU A 169 7.41 -0.72 6.38
N GLU A 170 6.38 0.11 6.22
CA GLU A 170 6.15 0.90 5.01
C GLU A 170 7.32 1.86 4.74
N ARG A 171 7.83 2.55 5.77
CA ARG A 171 9.03 3.41 5.65
C ARG A 171 10.27 2.62 5.22
N ARG A 172 10.52 1.44 5.80
CA ARG A 172 11.64 0.56 5.41
C ARG A 172 11.50 0.09 3.96
N ARG A 173 10.29 -0.32 3.56
CA ARG A 173 9.98 -0.71 2.17
C ARG A 173 10.14 0.43 1.18
N LYS A 174 9.71 1.65 1.53
CA LYS A 174 9.92 2.84 0.72
C LYS A 174 11.41 3.14 0.55
N ARG A 175 12.20 3.08 1.62
CA ARG A 175 13.66 3.29 1.56
C ARG A 175 14.35 2.27 0.65
N LEU A 176 13.95 1.00 0.72
CA LEU A 176 14.44 -0.04 -0.20
C LEU A 176 14.05 0.28 -1.65
N LEU A 177 12.80 0.65 -1.89
CA LEU A 177 12.31 1.00 -3.22
C LEU A 177 13.07 2.21 -3.78
N ASP A 178 13.29 3.25 -2.99
CA ASP A 178 14.03 4.44 -3.40
C ASP A 178 15.49 4.09 -3.75
N LEU A 179 16.17 3.22 -2.98
CA LEU A 179 17.52 2.72 -3.31
C LEU A 179 17.53 1.97 -4.65
N LEU A 180 16.58 1.06 -4.88
CA LEU A 180 16.52 0.25 -6.10
C LEU A 180 16.22 1.07 -7.35
N LEU A 181 15.50 2.19 -7.19
CA LEU A 181 15.06 3.05 -8.28
C LEU A 181 15.97 4.26 -8.51
N GLU A 182 17.01 4.43 -7.70
CA GLU A 182 18.00 5.50 -7.85
C GLU A 182 18.87 5.26 -9.12
N ASP A 183 19.22 6.35 -9.81
CA ASP A 183 20.09 6.27 -10.97
C ASP A 183 21.54 6.07 -10.51
N GLY A 184 22.04 4.83 -10.63
CA GLY A 184 23.43 4.52 -10.32
C GLY A 184 23.67 3.03 -10.10
N PRO A 185 24.94 2.63 -9.92
CA PRO A 185 25.26 1.26 -9.52
C PRO A 185 24.80 1.03 -8.08
N VAL A 186 23.94 0.02 -7.89
CA VAL A 186 23.47 -0.38 -6.56
C VAL A 186 24.25 -1.61 -6.10
N ALA A 187 24.87 -1.54 -4.92
CA ALA A 187 25.56 -2.68 -4.33
C ALA A 187 24.54 -3.73 -3.82
N LEU A 188 24.75 -4.99 -4.19
CA LEU A 188 23.83 -6.08 -3.81
C LEU A 188 23.72 -6.27 -2.29
N GLU A 189 24.81 -6.03 -1.56
CA GLU A 189 24.87 -6.09 -0.08
C GLU A 189 23.89 -5.07 0.54
N ALA A 190 23.90 -3.83 0.06
CA ALA A 190 22.97 -2.79 0.53
C ALA A 190 21.50 -3.13 0.23
N VAL A 191 21.23 -3.79 -0.90
CA VAL A 191 19.89 -4.30 -1.23
C VAL A 191 19.48 -5.40 -0.24
N GLN A 192 20.37 -6.35 0.05
CA GLN A 192 20.09 -7.45 0.97
C GLN A 192 19.78 -6.95 2.39
N ASP A 193 20.57 -6.00 2.90
CA ASP A 193 20.38 -5.41 4.23
C ASP A 193 19.02 -4.69 4.34
N LEU A 194 18.70 -3.82 3.37
CA LEU A 194 17.43 -3.11 3.35
C LEU A 194 16.25 -4.07 3.13
N ALA A 195 16.38 -5.07 2.26
CA ALA A 195 15.36 -6.08 2.00
C ALA A 195 15.03 -6.91 3.25
N HIS A 196 16.05 -7.30 4.02
CA HIS A 196 15.85 -7.98 5.29
C HIS A 196 15.04 -7.12 6.26
N SER A 197 15.42 -5.85 6.45
CA SER A 197 14.70 -4.92 7.33
C SER A 197 13.26 -4.63 6.85
N ALA A 198 13.04 -4.65 5.54
CA ALA A 198 11.76 -4.41 4.89
C ALA A 198 10.86 -5.66 4.79
N ARG A 199 11.34 -6.80 5.34
CA ARG A 199 10.69 -8.13 5.23
C ARG A 199 10.30 -8.43 3.78
N TRP A 200 11.23 -8.18 2.86
CA TRP A 200 11.05 -8.36 1.43
C TRP A 200 12.02 -9.45 0.93
N PRO A 201 11.52 -10.60 0.45
CA PRO A 201 12.40 -11.61 -0.12
C PRO A 201 13.01 -11.09 -1.42
N VAL A 202 14.34 -11.08 -1.52
CA VAL A 202 15.04 -10.58 -2.72
C VAL A 202 14.80 -11.55 -3.89
N PRO A 203 14.08 -11.13 -4.95
CA PRO A 203 13.81 -11.96 -6.12
C PRO A 203 15.02 -12.01 -7.05
N ARG A 204 14.96 -12.87 -8.06
CA ARG A 204 16.02 -12.94 -9.09
C ARG A 204 15.88 -11.80 -10.08
N THR A 205 14.66 -11.54 -10.51
CA THR A 205 14.35 -10.47 -11.45
C THR A 205 13.23 -9.59 -10.92
N VAL A 206 13.20 -8.36 -11.41
CA VAL A 206 12.17 -7.38 -11.08
C VAL A 206 11.74 -6.65 -12.34
N ALA A 207 10.50 -6.17 -12.35
CA ALA A 207 10.05 -5.16 -13.30
C ALA A 207 9.30 -4.05 -12.58
N VAL A 208 9.47 -2.84 -13.10
CA VAL A 208 8.83 -1.63 -12.57
C VAL A 208 7.67 -1.25 -13.48
N VAL A 209 6.55 -0.94 -12.85
CA VAL A 209 5.29 -0.55 -13.46
C VAL A 209 5.07 0.92 -13.15
N ALA A 210 5.02 1.77 -14.18
CA ALA A 210 4.65 3.17 -14.07
C ALA A 210 3.17 3.34 -14.43
N LEU A 211 2.41 4.03 -13.58
CA LEU A 211 0.97 4.16 -13.71
C LEU A 211 0.59 5.60 -14.03
N ALA A 212 -0.39 5.81 -14.91
CA ALA A 212 -0.98 7.14 -15.10
C ALA A 212 -1.61 7.62 -13.78
N ALA A 213 -1.37 8.88 -13.40
CA ALA A 213 -1.99 9.48 -12.22
C ALA A 213 -3.52 9.49 -12.36
N ALA A 214 -4.24 9.10 -11.31
CA ALA A 214 -5.70 9.22 -11.25
C ALA A 214 -6.06 10.50 -10.47
N PRO A 215 -7.01 11.34 -10.94
CA PRO A 215 -7.31 12.62 -10.30
C PRO A 215 -7.85 12.54 -8.86
N ASP A 216 -8.61 11.49 -8.49
CA ASP A 216 -9.49 11.55 -7.30
C ASP A 216 -9.64 10.22 -6.52
N ARG A 217 -8.59 9.41 -6.35
CA ARG A 217 -8.74 8.08 -5.70
C ARG A 217 -8.23 8.04 -4.26
N ARG A 218 -9.10 7.56 -3.35
CA ARG A 218 -8.87 7.36 -1.90
C ARG A 218 -7.79 6.29 -1.66
N GLU A 219 -7.16 6.28 -0.47
CA GLU A 219 -6.15 5.27 -0.09
C GLU A 219 -6.62 3.81 -0.24
N GLU A 220 -7.93 3.57 -0.21
CA GLU A 220 -8.60 2.27 -0.45
C GLU A 220 -8.44 1.74 -1.89
N ASP A 221 -7.90 2.54 -2.81
CA ASP A 221 -7.67 2.20 -4.22
C ASP A 221 -6.23 1.73 -4.55
N ARG A 222 -5.39 1.47 -3.53
CA ARG A 222 -4.10 0.82 -3.75
C ARG A 222 -4.31 -0.50 -4.51
N PRO A 223 -3.62 -0.75 -5.65
CA PRO A 223 -3.60 -2.06 -6.27
C PRO A 223 -3.28 -3.09 -5.18
N LEU A 224 -4.01 -4.21 -5.14
CA LEU A 224 -3.63 -5.29 -4.22
C LEU A 224 -2.15 -5.56 -4.46
N ALA A 225 -1.32 -5.35 -3.44
CA ALA A 225 0.10 -5.63 -3.56
C ALA A 225 0.19 -7.11 -3.95
N ALA A 226 0.56 -7.38 -5.20
CA ALA A 226 0.89 -8.73 -5.61
C ALA A 226 1.89 -9.28 -4.59
N ALA A 227 1.87 -10.58 -4.28
CA ALA A 227 2.66 -11.16 -3.20
C ALA A 227 4.12 -10.67 -3.21
N GLY A 228 4.45 -9.69 -2.36
CA GLY A 228 5.77 -9.07 -2.29
C GLY A 228 6.05 -7.86 -3.22
N ALA A 229 5.06 -7.18 -3.81
CA ALA A 229 5.30 -5.95 -4.57
C ALA A 229 5.63 -4.77 -3.64
N LEU A 230 6.60 -3.94 -4.05
CA LEU A 230 6.89 -2.65 -3.40
C LEU A 230 6.16 -1.55 -4.15
N VAL A 231 5.40 -0.72 -3.46
CA VAL A 231 4.49 0.27 -4.07
C VAL A 231 4.80 1.65 -3.52
N ASP A 232 4.92 2.64 -4.41
CA ASP A 232 4.94 4.06 -4.08
C ASP A 232 3.86 4.78 -4.89
N MET A 233 2.72 5.03 -4.24
CA MET A 233 1.61 5.78 -4.85
C MET A 233 1.76 7.30 -4.70
N GLY A 234 2.67 7.77 -3.84
CA GLY A 234 2.96 9.18 -3.63
C GLY A 234 3.90 9.75 -4.69
N SER A 235 4.67 8.90 -5.36
CA SER A 235 5.51 9.32 -6.49
C SER A 235 4.70 9.83 -7.67
N ARG A 236 5.33 10.65 -8.50
CA ARG A 236 4.74 11.16 -9.75
C ARG A 236 5.68 10.82 -10.92
N PRO A 237 5.33 9.85 -11.78
CA PRO A 237 4.11 9.02 -11.74
C PRO A 237 4.12 7.99 -10.59
N PRO A 238 2.94 7.52 -10.14
CA PRO A 238 2.85 6.38 -9.21
C PRO A 238 3.54 5.15 -9.79
N ARG A 239 4.23 4.38 -8.95
CA ARG A 239 5.04 3.24 -9.40
C ARG A 239 4.98 2.05 -8.47
N MET A 240 5.22 0.88 -9.05
CA MET A 240 5.26 -0.39 -8.35
C MET A 240 6.41 -1.24 -8.89
N LEU A 241 7.18 -1.85 -8.00
CA LEU A 241 8.19 -2.84 -8.33
C LEU A 241 7.61 -4.23 -8.04
N VAL A 242 7.62 -5.08 -9.06
CA VAL A 242 7.03 -6.42 -9.03
C VAL A 242 8.17 -7.46 -9.06
N PRO A 243 8.23 -8.38 -8.08
CA PRO A 243 9.19 -9.46 -8.06
C PRO A 243 8.85 -10.54 -9.10
N ASP A 244 9.87 -11.14 -9.72
CA ASP A 244 9.82 -12.26 -10.65
C ASP A 244 8.65 -12.17 -11.67
N PRO A 245 8.61 -11.09 -12.49
CA PRO A 245 7.46 -10.71 -13.32
C PRO A 245 7.10 -11.72 -14.41
N GLU A 246 7.99 -12.66 -14.72
CA GLU A 246 7.80 -13.72 -15.74
C GLU A 246 7.28 -15.05 -15.15
N GLY A 247 7.17 -15.15 -13.82
CA GLY A 247 6.66 -16.35 -13.15
C GLY A 247 5.15 -16.58 -13.32
N ALA A 248 4.66 -17.75 -12.86
CA ALA A 248 3.26 -18.18 -13.02
C ALA A 248 2.20 -17.27 -12.36
N GLY A 249 2.62 -16.32 -11.51
CA GLY A 249 1.78 -15.26 -10.90
C GLY A 249 2.19 -13.83 -11.30
N GLY A 250 3.05 -13.68 -12.31
CA GLY A 250 3.67 -12.42 -12.68
C GLY A 250 2.78 -11.45 -13.47
N ILE A 251 3.41 -10.44 -14.07
CA ILE A 251 2.79 -9.29 -14.73
C ILE A 251 1.91 -9.67 -15.95
N GLY A 252 2.00 -10.93 -16.42
CA GLY A 252 1.16 -11.50 -17.47
C GLY A 252 -0.17 -12.12 -17.01
N GLY A 253 -0.39 -12.29 -15.71
CA GLY A 253 -1.59 -12.94 -15.17
C GLY A 253 -2.82 -12.04 -15.15
N ARG A 254 -4.02 -12.61 -15.32
CA ARG A 254 -5.31 -11.88 -15.19
C ARG A 254 -5.42 -11.12 -13.86
N ALA A 255 -4.86 -11.67 -12.78
CA ALA A 255 -4.86 -11.04 -11.46
C ALA A 255 -4.12 -9.69 -11.45
N PHE A 256 -3.03 -9.55 -12.19
CA PHE A 256 -2.26 -8.32 -12.29
C PHE A 256 -3.04 -7.24 -13.06
N THR A 257 -3.63 -7.58 -14.21
CA THR A 257 -4.47 -6.65 -14.98
C THR A 257 -5.69 -6.18 -14.19
N LEU A 258 -6.30 -7.07 -13.40
CA LEU A 258 -7.39 -6.72 -12.48
C LEU A 258 -6.91 -5.80 -11.35
N ALA A 259 -5.71 -6.03 -10.79
CA ALA A 259 -5.12 -5.17 -9.76
C ALA A 259 -4.89 -3.73 -10.26
N LEU A 260 -4.63 -3.55 -11.56
CA LEU A 260 -4.49 -2.24 -12.19
C LEU A 260 -5.81 -1.50 -12.41
N ARG A 261 -6.97 -2.17 -12.25
CA ARG A 261 -8.32 -1.59 -12.34
C ARG A 261 -8.55 -0.72 -13.59
N GLY A 262 -7.98 -1.12 -14.73
CA GLY A 262 -8.11 -0.42 -16.01
C GLY A 262 -7.30 0.87 -16.14
N ARG A 263 -6.43 1.20 -15.18
CA ARG A 263 -5.53 2.36 -15.28
C ARG A 263 -4.51 2.15 -16.42
N PRO A 264 -4.27 3.18 -17.25
CA PRO A 264 -3.16 3.16 -18.18
C PRO A 264 -1.85 2.93 -17.42
N ALA A 265 -1.08 1.94 -17.84
CA ALA A 265 0.17 1.56 -17.19
C ALA A 265 1.21 1.11 -18.21
N ALA A 266 2.47 1.36 -17.91
CA ALA A 266 3.60 0.86 -18.66
C ALA A 266 4.48 -0.02 -17.78
N ILE A 267 4.88 -1.17 -18.31
CA ILE A 267 5.72 -2.16 -17.64
C ILE A 267 7.10 -2.13 -18.28
N GLY A 268 8.14 -1.84 -17.50
CA GLY A 268 9.52 -1.95 -17.95
C GLY A 268 9.96 -3.41 -18.13
N PRO A 269 11.12 -3.65 -18.78
CA PRO A 269 11.65 -5.01 -18.94
C PRO A 269 11.91 -5.68 -17.58
N ALA A 270 11.85 -7.01 -17.57
CA ALA A 270 12.37 -7.80 -16.47
C ALA A 270 13.90 -7.69 -16.45
N VAL A 271 14.46 -7.26 -15.33
CA VAL A 271 15.89 -6.99 -15.15
C VAL A 271 16.38 -7.56 -13.81
N ALA A 272 17.70 -7.60 -13.59
CA ALA A 272 18.23 -7.94 -12.28
C ALA A 272 17.76 -6.93 -11.22
N VAL A 273 17.67 -7.35 -9.95
CA VAL A 273 17.19 -6.46 -8.87
C VAL A 273 17.97 -5.15 -8.77
N THR A 274 19.28 -5.18 -9.00
CA THR A 274 20.17 -4.00 -9.00
C THR A 274 19.99 -3.08 -10.21
N GLU A 275 19.24 -3.51 -11.22
CA GLU A 275 18.98 -2.76 -12.46
C GLU A 275 17.56 -2.19 -12.50
N ALA A 276 16.80 -2.24 -11.40
CA ALA A 276 15.41 -1.81 -11.35
C ALA A 276 15.19 -0.37 -11.87
N ALA A 277 16.15 0.53 -11.66
CA ALA A 277 16.16 1.88 -12.23
C ALA A 277 16.04 1.87 -13.77
N GLN A 278 16.70 0.94 -14.48
CA GLN A 278 16.56 0.79 -15.93
C GLN A 278 15.12 0.42 -16.33
N SER A 279 14.51 -0.51 -15.60
CA SER A 279 13.11 -0.86 -15.82
C SER A 279 12.20 0.35 -15.59
N LEU A 280 12.44 1.14 -14.55
CA LEU A 280 11.66 2.36 -14.27
C LEU A 280 11.82 3.40 -15.39
N ARG A 281 13.04 3.66 -15.88
CA ARG A 281 13.28 4.63 -16.94
C ARG A 281 12.48 4.31 -18.19
N LEU A 282 12.50 3.04 -18.62
CA LEU A 282 11.75 2.60 -19.80
C LEU A 282 10.23 2.65 -19.56
N ALA A 283 9.76 2.20 -18.40
CA ALA A 283 8.35 2.29 -18.04
C ALA A 283 7.84 3.74 -18.03
N THR A 284 8.60 4.66 -17.43
CA THR A 284 8.25 6.08 -17.35
C THR A 284 8.22 6.72 -18.74
N ARG A 285 9.20 6.40 -19.60
CA ARG A 285 9.21 6.86 -21.00
C ARG A 285 8.00 6.34 -21.77
N ALA A 286 7.71 5.04 -21.67
CA ALA A 286 6.55 4.44 -22.31
C ALA A 286 5.25 5.11 -21.85
N LEU A 287 5.11 5.36 -20.54
CA LEU A 287 3.94 6.07 -20.01
C LEU A 287 3.82 7.51 -20.56
N GLY A 288 4.93 8.23 -20.68
CA GLY A 288 4.95 9.55 -21.34
C GLY A 288 4.49 9.48 -22.81
N LEU A 289 4.96 8.46 -23.55
CA LEU A 289 4.55 8.20 -24.92
C LEU A 289 3.07 7.80 -25.04
N MET A 290 2.52 7.07 -24.07
CA MET A 290 1.09 6.80 -23.99
C MET A 290 0.31 8.12 -23.82
N GLY A 291 0.75 9.01 -22.93
CA GLY A 291 0.12 10.32 -22.71
C GLY A 291 0.08 11.20 -23.97
N ARG A 292 1.10 11.11 -24.82
CA ARG A 292 1.16 11.82 -26.11
C ARG A 292 0.38 11.13 -27.24
N GLY A 293 -0.07 9.89 -27.06
CA GLY A 293 -0.63 9.09 -28.15
C GLY A 293 0.42 8.63 -29.17
N VAL A 294 1.66 8.38 -28.75
CA VAL A 294 2.62 7.65 -29.58
C VAL A 294 2.46 6.14 -29.36
N LEU A 295 2.13 5.75 -28.12
CA LEU A 295 1.73 4.40 -27.72
C LEU A 295 0.24 4.39 -27.34
N PRO A 296 -0.42 3.23 -27.24
CA PRO A 296 -1.84 3.15 -26.87
C PRO A 296 -2.15 3.94 -25.59
N ARG A 297 -3.11 4.86 -25.65
CA ARG A 297 -3.47 5.74 -24.51
C ARG A 297 -4.11 5.00 -23.32
N GLN A 298 -4.61 3.78 -23.58
CA GLN A 298 -5.38 2.98 -22.62
C GLN A 298 -4.78 1.59 -22.49
N GLY A 299 -5.08 0.94 -21.37
CA GLY A 299 -4.62 -0.41 -21.08
C GLY A 299 -3.16 -0.46 -20.62
N VAL A 300 -2.55 -1.62 -20.81
CA VAL A 300 -1.23 -1.92 -20.27
C VAL A 300 -0.24 -2.13 -21.41
N VAL A 301 0.85 -1.36 -21.41
CA VAL A 301 1.90 -1.42 -22.42
C VAL A 301 3.13 -2.12 -21.84
N ARG A 302 3.66 -3.13 -22.53
CA ARG A 302 4.94 -3.74 -22.19
C ARG A 302 6.05 -3.11 -23.01
N CYS A 303 7.08 -2.58 -22.34
CA CYS A 303 8.21 -1.93 -23.02
C CYS A 303 8.95 -2.87 -23.98
N SER A 304 9.01 -4.17 -23.65
CA SER A 304 9.62 -5.21 -24.49
C SER A 304 8.97 -5.34 -25.87
N GLU A 305 7.71 -4.96 -26.02
CA GLU A 305 6.97 -5.00 -27.29
C GLU A 305 7.17 -3.73 -28.14
N HIS A 306 7.78 -2.68 -27.58
CA HIS A 306 7.91 -1.35 -28.20
C HIS A 306 9.34 -0.78 -28.15
N LEU A 307 10.36 -1.64 -28.09
CA LEU A 307 11.76 -1.24 -27.90
C LEU A 307 12.27 -0.24 -28.95
N SER A 308 11.93 -0.43 -30.23
CA SER A 308 12.36 0.49 -31.31
C SER A 308 11.76 1.89 -31.15
N THR A 309 10.49 1.99 -30.77
CA THR A 309 9.84 3.26 -30.44
C THR A 309 10.50 3.92 -29.23
N LEU A 310 10.76 3.14 -28.16
CA LEU A 310 11.42 3.67 -26.95
C LEU A 310 12.86 4.11 -27.18
N LEU A 311 13.57 3.47 -28.10
CA LEU A 311 14.92 3.84 -28.53
C LEU A 311 14.90 5.15 -29.32
N LEU A 312 14.00 5.29 -30.29
CA LEU A 312 13.86 6.52 -31.08
C LEU A 312 13.52 7.73 -30.20
N HIS A 313 12.63 7.56 -29.23
CA HIS A 313 12.30 8.59 -28.24
C HIS A 313 13.27 8.58 -27.04
N GLY A 314 14.51 8.14 -27.29
CA GLY A 314 15.56 8.05 -26.28
C GLY A 314 16.13 9.39 -25.87
N ASP A 315 16.39 10.20 -26.88
CA ASP A 315 16.92 11.55 -26.81
C ASP A 315 16.16 12.37 -27.87
N GLU A 316 15.03 12.93 -27.47
CA GLU A 316 14.15 13.67 -28.38
C GLU A 316 14.83 14.91 -28.97
N PRO A 317 15.60 15.72 -28.21
CA PRO A 317 16.39 16.81 -28.79
C PRO A 317 17.38 16.36 -29.88
N LEU A 318 18.06 15.23 -29.68
CA LEU A 318 18.97 14.69 -30.70
C LEU A 318 18.20 14.18 -31.92
N LEU A 319 17.06 13.52 -31.71
CA LEU A 319 16.18 13.05 -32.78
C LEU A 319 15.62 14.23 -33.61
N GLU A 320 15.20 15.31 -32.97
CA GLU A 320 14.73 16.53 -33.64
C GLU A 320 15.84 17.17 -34.49
N ARG A 321 17.08 17.22 -33.97
CA ARG A 321 18.25 17.69 -34.75
C ARG A 321 18.53 16.80 -35.95
N LEU A 322 18.42 15.48 -35.78
CA LEU A 322 18.55 14.53 -36.88
C LEU A 322 17.49 14.79 -37.94
N GLN A 323 16.22 14.87 -37.53
CA GLN A 323 15.08 15.14 -38.42
C GLN A 323 15.27 16.46 -39.18
N ALA A 324 15.58 17.55 -38.48
CA ALA A 324 15.81 18.86 -39.10
C ALA A 324 16.95 18.82 -40.12
N ARG A 325 18.02 18.06 -39.85
CA ARG A 325 19.14 17.92 -40.77
C ARG A 325 18.78 17.12 -42.01
N VAL A 326 18.19 15.94 -41.83
CA VAL A 326 18.03 14.96 -42.93
C VAL A 326 16.72 15.14 -43.70
N LEU A 327 15.73 15.80 -43.12
CA LEU A 327 14.45 16.09 -43.80
C LEU A 327 14.38 17.52 -44.36
N ALA A 328 15.40 18.37 -44.14
CA ALA A 328 15.47 19.72 -44.69
C ALA A 328 15.12 19.84 -46.19
N PRO A 329 15.51 18.90 -47.08
CA PRO A 329 15.11 18.98 -48.50
C PRO A 329 13.58 18.97 -48.71
N LEU A 330 12.81 18.33 -47.82
CA LEU A 330 11.34 18.31 -47.89
C LEU A 330 10.70 19.64 -47.45
N ASP A 331 11.42 20.52 -46.77
CA ASP A 331 10.90 21.82 -46.34
C ASP A 331 10.81 22.82 -47.52
N THR A 332 11.35 22.46 -48.68
CA THR A 332 11.24 23.23 -49.93
C THR A 332 9.90 23.06 -50.66
N VAL A 333 9.08 22.10 -50.25
CA VAL A 333 7.76 21.82 -50.85
C VAL A 333 6.62 22.19 -49.91
N SER A 334 5.39 22.32 -50.45
CA SER A 334 4.20 22.59 -49.63
C SER A 334 3.96 21.51 -48.58
N ALA A 335 3.35 21.85 -47.43
CA ALA A 335 3.13 20.93 -46.31
C ALA A 335 2.40 19.64 -46.73
N GLY A 336 1.31 19.75 -47.50
CA GLY A 336 0.59 18.56 -47.99
C GLY A 336 1.40 17.71 -48.98
N GLN A 337 2.38 18.30 -49.68
CA GLN A 337 3.30 17.53 -50.53
C GLN A 337 4.41 16.89 -49.70
N ARG A 338 4.94 17.59 -48.69
CA ARG A 338 5.92 17.07 -47.73
C ARG A 338 5.42 15.78 -47.08
N ASP A 339 4.21 15.76 -46.55
CA ASP A 339 3.66 14.57 -45.87
C ASP A 339 3.57 13.36 -46.81
N ARG A 340 3.06 13.57 -48.03
CA ARG A 340 2.94 12.51 -49.05
C ARG A 340 4.30 12.00 -49.52
N LEU A 341 5.28 12.88 -49.66
CA LEU A 341 6.65 12.52 -50.07
C LEU A 341 7.37 11.79 -48.94
N ALA A 342 7.25 12.25 -47.69
CA ALA A 342 7.78 11.60 -46.49
C ALA A 342 7.22 10.17 -46.32
N GLU A 343 5.91 10.01 -46.44
CA GLU A 343 5.24 8.70 -46.38
C GLU A 343 5.75 7.76 -47.48
N THR A 344 5.89 8.28 -48.71
CA THR A 344 6.38 7.49 -49.85
C THR A 344 7.84 7.11 -49.69
N LEU A 345 8.67 8.03 -49.21
CA LEU A 345 10.09 7.82 -48.95
C LEU A 345 10.29 6.74 -47.88
N LEU A 346 9.56 6.82 -46.76
CA LEU A 346 9.64 5.81 -45.71
C LEU A 346 9.21 4.43 -46.22
N ALA A 347 8.09 4.35 -46.94
CA ALA A 347 7.62 3.09 -47.51
C ALA A 347 8.64 2.48 -48.48
N TRP A 348 9.28 3.31 -49.31
CA TRP A 348 10.30 2.90 -50.27
C TRP A 348 11.58 2.40 -49.60
N LEU A 349 12.08 3.12 -48.60
CA LEU A 349 13.26 2.73 -47.83
C LEU A 349 13.05 1.39 -47.11
N LEU A 350 11.86 1.15 -46.56
CA LEU A 350 11.52 -0.09 -45.85
C LEU A 350 11.21 -1.28 -46.77
N SER A 351 10.91 -1.04 -48.05
CA SER A 351 10.54 -2.09 -49.02
C SER A 351 11.70 -2.45 -49.95
N GLY A 352 12.95 -2.20 -49.54
CA GLY A 352 14.13 -2.50 -50.36
C GLY A 352 14.15 -1.78 -51.70
N SER A 353 13.57 -0.57 -51.77
CA SER A 353 13.46 0.22 -52.99
C SER A 353 12.53 -0.34 -54.10
N ASN A 354 11.60 -1.24 -53.76
CA ASN A 354 10.66 -1.86 -54.70
C ASN A 354 9.35 -1.06 -54.88
N VAL A 355 9.06 -0.62 -56.11
CA VAL A 355 7.89 0.23 -56.43
C VAL A 355 6.53 -0.49 -56.24
N PRO A 356 6.31 -1.70 -56.79
CA PRO A 356 5.12 -2.51 -56.50
C PRO A 356 4.79 -2.64 -55.02
N ASP A 357 5.78 -2.92 -54.17
CA ASP A 357 5.57 -3.12 -52.73
C ASP A 357 5.15 -1.82 -52.04
N VAL A 358 5.75 -0.69 -52.43
CA VAL A 358 5.35 0.64 -51.96
C VAL A 358 3.92 0.98 -52.38
N ALA A 359 3.56 0.69 -53.63
CA ALA A 359 2.23 0.94 -54.16
C ALA A 359 1.16 0.15 -53.39
N ALA A 360 1.43 -1.13 -53.13
CA ALA A 360 0.57 -2.01 -52.34
C ALA A 360 0.44 -1.50 -50.90
N ARG A 361 1.55 -1.12 -50.26
CA ARG A 361 1.59 -0.65 -48.87
C ARG A 361 0.85 0.66 -48.65
N LEU A 362 0.93 1.57 -49.62
CA LEU A 362 0.30 2.89 -49.55
C LEU A 362 -1.08 2.93 -50.21
N HIS A 363 -1.56 1.81 -50.78
CA HIS A 363 -2.81 1.71 -51.52
C HIS A 363 -2.95 2.77 -52.63
N ILE A 364 -1.86 3.03 -53.37
CA ILE A 364 -1.81 3.97 -54.50
C ILE A 364 -1.32 3.30 -55.78
N HIS A 365 -1.57 3.92 -56.93
CA HIS A 365 -1.13 3.39 -58.21
C HIS A 365 0.42 3.41 -58.35
N PRO A 366 1.07 2.39 -58.93
CA PRO A 366 2.53 2.35 -59.12
C PRO A 366 3.10 3.55 -59.88
N GLN A 367 2.35 4.14 -60.83
CA GLN A 367 2.80 5.36 -61.51
C GLN A 367 2.88 6.56 -60.57
N THR A 368 1.98 6.65 -59.58
CA THR A 368 2.02 7.72 -58.56
C THR A 368 3.24 7.56 -57.67
N VAL A 369 3.60 6.31 -57.30
CA VAL A 369 4.85 6.02 -56.59
C VAL A 369 6.06 6.49 -57.43
N ARG A 370 6.16 6.10 -58.70
CA ARG A 370 7.26 6.52 -59.59
C ARG A 370 7.33 8.04 -59.75
N TYR A 371 6.19 8.72 -59.79
CA TYR A 371 6.15 10.17 -59.85
C TYR A 371 6.73 10.80 -58.57
N ARG A 372 6.28 10.35 -57.39
CA ARG A 372 6.79 10.83 -56.10
C ARG A 372 8.27 10.50 -55.89
N LEU A 373 8.73 9.32 -56.30
CA LEU A 373 10.15 8.94 -56.25
C LEU A 373 11.02 9.85 -57.13
N ARG A 374 10.59 10.18 -58.35
CA ARG A 374 11.29 11.16 -59.19
C ARG A 374 11.37 12.56 -58.57
N GLN A 375 10.38 12.94 -57.75
CA GLN A 375 10.45 14.19 -57.00
C GLN A 375 11.45 14.08 -55.84
N LEU A 376 11.45 12.96 -55.12
CA LEU A 376 12.41 12.69 -54.05
C LEU A 376 13.85 12.65 -54.59
N GLU A 377 14.10 12.00 -55.72
CA GLU A 377 15.40 11.98 -56.40
C GLU A 377 15.88 13.40 -56.76
N LYS A 378 14.98 14.30 -57.16
CA LYS A 378 15.34 15.70 -57.42
C LYS A 378 15.70 16.49 -56.16
N LEU A 379 15.07 16.16 -55.03
CA LEU A 379 15.28 16.86 -53.76
C LEU A 379 16.55 16.38 -53.04
N PHE A 380 16.78 15.06 -53.06
CA PHE A 380 17.82 14.41 -52.27
C PHE A 380 19.03 13.96 -53.10
N GLY A 381 18.88 13.82 -54.42
CA GLY A 381 19.96 13.37 -55.31
C GLY A 381 20.52 12.01 -54.93
N ASP A 382 21.84 11.86 -55.09
CA ASP A 382 22.57 10.62 -54.81
C ASP A 382 22.53 10.20 -53.33
N ALA A 383 22.17 11.13 -52.43
CA ALA A 383 22.06 10.85 -51.00
C ALA A 383 20.98 9.80 -50.67
N LEU A 384 19.99 9.57 -51.56
CA LEU A 384 19.01 8.49 -51.39
C LEU A 384 19.60 7.09 -51.54
N HIS A 385 20.78 6.98 -52.14
CA HIS A 385 21.45 5.70 -52.38
C HIS A 385 22.59 5.43 -51.38
N ASP A 386 23.03 6.45 -50.64
CA ASP A 386 24.02 6.32 -49.59
C ASP A 386 23.48 5.53 -48.38
N PRO A 387 24.12 4.43 -47.94
CA PRO A 387 23.63 3.59 -46.85
C PRO A 387 23.44 4.32 -45.51
N GLU A 388 24.37 5.22 -45.14
CA GLU A 388 24.31 5.98 -43.88
C GLU A 388 23.15 6.97 -43.91
N THR A 389 23.01 7.72 -44.99
CA THR A 389 21.90 8.66 -45.19
C THR A 389 20.55 7.94 -45.19
N ARG A 390 20.47 6.75 -45.80
CA ARG A 390 19.24 5.93 -45.77
C ARG A 390 18.87 5.52 -44.36
N LEU A 391 19.84 5.15 -43.51
CA LEU A 391 19.59 4.82 -42.11
C LEU A 391 19.03 6.05 -41.37
N ASP A 392 19.68 7.20 -41.48
CA ASP A 392 19.24 8.45 -40.88
C ASP A 392 17.81 8.83 -41.31
N LEU A 393 17.51 8.72 -42.61
CA LEU A 393 16.17 8.97 -43.17
C LEU A 393 15.14 7.99 -42.60
N ILE A 394 15.46 6.71 -42.48
CA ILE A 394 14.56 5.72 -41.86
C ILE A 394 14.24 6.11 -40.42
N LEU A 395 15.24 6.47 -39.62
CA LEU A 395 15.05 6.84 -38.22
C LEU A 395 14.18 8.11 -38.09
N ALA A 396 14.52 9.15 -38.85
CA ALA A 396 13.83 10.43 -38.85
C ALA A 396 12.35 10.29 -39.29
N LEU A 397 12.09 9.60 -40.40
CA LEU A 397 10.74 9.40 -40.93
C LEU A 397 9.92 8.44 -40.07
N ARG A 398 10.55 7.41 -39.47
CA ARG A 398 9.85 6.52 -38.53
C ARG A 398 9.31 7.29 -37.33
N ALA A 399 10.14 8.15 -36.74
CA ALA A 399 9.74 9.00 -35.63
C ALA A 399 8.61 9.97 -36.00
N GLU A 400 8.65 10.57 -37.19
CA GLU A 400 7.58 11.46 -37.67
C GLU A 400 6.26 10.68 -37.90
N SER A 401 6.33 9.50 -38.52
CA SER A 401 5.14 8.66 -38.79
C SER A 401 4.41 8.18 -37.54
N LEU A 402 5.10 8.13 -36.39
CA LEU A 402 4.53 7.73 -35.10
C LEU A 402 3.74 8.87 -34.46
N HIS A 403 4.03 10.13 -34.80
CA HIS A 403 3.24 11.29 -34.38
C HIS A 403 2.01 11.50 -35.26
N THR A 404 2.12 11.29 -36.59
CA THR A 404 1.02 11.57 -37.53
C THR A 404 -0.11 10.53 -37.49
N ARG A 405 0.16 9.28 -37.08
CA ARG A 405 -0.87 8.21 -37.06
C ARG A 405 -1.96 8.34 -35.98
N GLN A 406 -1.90 9.36 -35.12
CA GLN A 406 -2.85 9.53 -34.01
C GLN A 406 -3.42 10.95 -33.86
N ASN A 407 -3.15 11.86 -34.81
CA ASN A 407 -3.96 13.05 -35.07
C ASN A 407 -4.91 12.74 -36.22
#